data_AF-A0A3C1K2B0-F1
#
_entry.id   AF-A0A3C1K2B0-F1
#
_cell.length_a   1.000
_cell.length_b   1.000
_cell.length_c   1.000
_cell.angle_alpha   90.00
_cell.angle_beta   90.00
_cell.angle_gamma   90.00
#
_symmetry.space_group_name_H-M   'P 1'
#
loop_
_entity.id
_entity.type
_entity.pdbx_description
1 polymer ?
#
loop_
_entity_poly.entity_id
_entity_poly.type
_entity_poly.pdbx_seq_one_letter_code
_entity_poly.pdbx_strand_id
1 'polypeptide(L)' 'MKGINFVTNEKNERIAVQIDLDKYSELWEDFYDVLIAESRKDEETISLDELKNELKNEGKL' A
#
# COMPACT_ATOMS: atom_id res chain seq x y z
N MET A 1 -15.24 16.44 -6.27
CA MET A 1 -13.99 16.65 -5.48
C MET A 1 -12.90 17.04 -6.46
N LYS A 2 -12.18 18.15 -6.25
CA LYS A 2 -11.07 18.52 -7.13
C LYS A 2 -9.91 17.55 -6.88
N GLY A 3 -9.26 17.02 -7.92
CA GLY A 3 -8.12 16.10 -7.75
C GLY A 3 -8.49 14.61 -7.60
N ILE A 4 -9.76 14.25 -7.81
CA ILE A 4 -10.18 12.84 -7.92
C ILE A 4 -10.97 12.70 -9.22
N ASN A 5 -10.45 11.89 -10.15
CA ASN A 5 -11.10 11.57 -11.40
C ASN A 5 -11.40 10.08 -11.46
N PHE A 6 -12.59 9.70 -11.96
CA PHE A 6 -12.97 8.30 -12.12
C PHE A 6 -12.98 7.91 -13.59
N VAL A 7 -12.49 6.71 -13.88
CA VAL A 7 -12.72 6.04 -15.15
C VAL A 7 -13.97 5.19 -15.00
N THR A 8 -14.91 5.35 -15.94
CA THR A 8 -16.15 4.58 -15.98
C THR A 8 -16.18 3.64 -17.17
N ASN A 9 -16.82 2.49 -17.01
CA ASN A 9 -17.11 1.58 -18.13
C ASN A 9 -18.32 2.07 -18.96
N GLU A 10 -18.71 1.31 -19.98
CA GLU A 10 -19.85 1.63 -20.88
C GLU A 10 -21.20 1.72 -20.15
N LYS A 11 -21.33 1.11 -18.97
CA LYS A 11 -22.53 1.17 -18.12
C LYS A 11 -22.49 2.34 -17.13
N ASN A 12 -21.50 3.23 -17.23
CA ASN A 12 -21.20 4.30 -16.27
C ASN A 12 -20.81 3.82 -14.85
N GLU A 13 -20.37 2.58 -14.70
CA GLU A 13 -19.85 2.07 -13.43
C GLU A 13 -18.39 2.47 -13.29
N ARG A 14 -17.98 2.93 -12.09
CA ARG A 14 -16.60 3.34 -11.82
C ARG A 14 -15.71 2.10 -11.71
N ILE A 15 -14.65 2.04 -12.51
CA ILE A 15 -13.73 0.90 -12.57
C ILE A 15 -12.29 1.26 -12.18
N ALA A 16 -11.92 2.54 -12.22
CA ALA A 16 -10.63 3.01 -11.75
C ALA A 16 -10.75 4.46 -11.24
N VAL A 17 -9.74 4.89 -10.49
CA VAL A 17 -9.62 6.25 -9.96
C VAL A 17 -8.20 6.78 -10.19
N GLN A 18 -8.10 8.04 -10.60
CA GLN A 18 -6.87 8.83 -10.58
C GLN A 18 -6.96 9.81 -9.42
N ILE A 19 -5.96 9.79 -8.55
CA ILE A 19 -5.87 10.63 -7.35
C ILE A 19 -4.70 11.61 -7.53
N ASP A 20 -4.96 12.88 -7.27
CA ASP A 20 -3.97 13.95 -7.24
C ASP A 20 -3.18 13.88 -5.91
N LEU A 21 -1.92 13.45 -5.98
CA LEU A 21 -1.09 13.26 -4.81
C LEU A 21 -0.63 14.57 -4.16
N ASP A 22 -0.62 15.70 -4.88
CA ASP A 22 -0.32 17.00 -4.25
C ASP A 22 -1.41 17.41 -3.25
N LYS A 23 -2.63 16.86 -3.39
CA LYS A 23 -3.76 17.13 -2.51
C LYS A 23 -4.09 16.00 -1.54
N TYR A 24 -3.77 14.76 -1.94
CA TYR A 24 -4.27 13.56 -1.26
C TYR A 24 -3.18 12.49 -1.06
N SER A 25 -1.89 12.88 -1.03
CA SER A 25 -0.79 11.95 -0.78
C SER A 25 -0.98 11.12 0.48
N GLU A 26 -1.29 11.76 1.61
CA GLU A 26 -1.46 11.07 2.91
C GLU A 26 -2.59 10.02 2.85
N LEU A 27 -3.73 10.37 2.26
CA LEU A 27 -4.85 9.45 2.10
C LEU A 27 -4.50 8.27 1.18
N TRP A 28 -3.72 8.53 0.12
CA TRP A 28 -3.25 7.48 -0.77
C TRP A 28 -2.24 6.56 -0.09
N GLU A 29 -1.32 7.11 0.71
CA GLU A 29 -0.36 6.34 1.51
C GLU A 29 -1.08 5.39 2.48
N ASP A 30 -2.05 5.90 3.26
CA ASP A 30 -2.85 5.07 4.17
C ASP A 30 -3.54 3.90 3.45
N PHE A 31 -4.14 4.17 2.29
CA PHE A 31 -4.80 3.13 1.49
C PHE A 31 -3.80 2.09 0.96
N TYR A 32 -2.66 2.56 0.46
CA TYR A 32 -1.65 1.69 -0.14
C TYR A 32 -0.96 0.81 0.90
N ASP A 33 -0.64 1.34 2.08
CA ASP A 33 -0.04 0.59 3.18
C ASP A 33 -0.94 -0.56 3.65
N VAL A 34 -2.24 -0.31 3.80
CA VAL A 34 -3.21 -1.35 4.15
C VAL A 34 -3.30 -2.41 3.06
N LEU A 35 -3.30 -2.00 1.78
CA LEU A 35 -3.35 -2.95 0.66
C LEU A 35 -2.11 -3.85 0.65
N ILE A 36 -0.93 -3.29 0.88
CA ILE A 36 0.32 -4.05 0.97
C ILE A 36 0.27 -5.00 2.17
N ALA A 37 -0.13 -4.54 3.35
CA ALA A 37 -0.25 -5.38 4.53
C ALA A 37 -1.20 -6.58 4.29
N GLU A 38 -2.36 -6.34 3.72
CA GLU A 38 -3.35 -7.38 3.41
C GLU A 38 -2.82 -8.36 2.35
N SER A 39 -2.10 -7.88 1.33
CA SER A 39 -1.52 -8.75 0.29
C SER A 39 -0.47 -9.74 0.82
N ARG A 40 0.15 -9.41 1.96
CA ARG A 40 1.23 -10.18 2.58
C ARG A 40 0.78 -10.99 3.80
N LYS A 41 -0.52 -10.99 4.13
CA LYS A 41 -1.05 -11.60 5.36
C LYS A 41 -0.79 -13.10 5.48
N ASP A 42 -0.69 -13.78 4.33
CA ASP A 42 -0.52 -15.24 4.22
C ASP A 42 0.93 -15.63 3.88
N GLU A 43 1.85 -14.67 3.80
CA GLU A 43 3.28 -14.95 3.62
C GLU A 43 3.85 -15.70 4.83
N GLU A 44 4.88 -16.51 4.61
CA GLU A 44 5.64 -17.10 5.72
C GLU A 44 6.21 -15.99 6.60
N THR A 45 6.06 -16.17 7.92
CA THR A 45 6.54 -15.21 8.91
C THR A 45 7.71 -15.80 9.67
N ILE A 46 8.66 -14.93 10.03
CA ILE A 46 9.75 -15.26 10.94
C ILE A 46 9.52 -14.61 12.30
N SER A 47 10.16 -15.17 13.33
CA SER A 47 10.11 -14.54 14.65
C SER A 47 10.87 -13.21 14.65
N LEU A 48 10.51 -12.31 15.57
CA LEU A 48 11.24 -11.04 15.73
C LEU A 48 12.72 -11.25 16.09
N ASP A 49 13.04 -12.31 16.83
CA ASP A 49 14.42 -12.63 17.22
C ASP A 49 15.25 -13.12 16.03
N GLU A 50 14.65 -13.94 15.16
CA GLU A 50 15.24 -14.36 13.89
C GLU A 50 15.52 -13.15 13.00
N LEU A 51 14.53 -12.28 12.80
CA LEU A 51 14.69 -11.04 12.03
C LEU A 51 15.82 -10.15 12.58
N LYS A 52 15.91 -9.98 13.91
CA LYS A 52 16.98 -9.19 14.53
C LYS A 52 18.36 -9.78 14.30
N ASN A 53 18.48 -11.11 14.30
CA ASN A 53 19.74 -11.77 14.04
C ASN A 53 20.17 -11.61 12.58
N GLU A 54 19.24 -11.74 11.63
CA GLU A 54 19.47 -11.47 10.21
C GLU A 54 19.96 -10.04 9.98
N LEU A 55 19.26 -9.04 10.54
CA LEU A 55 19.62 -7.63 10.36
C LEU A 55 21.01 -7.30 10.95
N LYS A 56 21.38 -7.89 12.08
CA LYS A 56 22.74 -7.74 12.65
C LYS A 56 23.80 -8.36 11.78
N ASN A 57 23.54 -9.55 11.23
CA ASN A 57 24.46 -10.23 10.31
C ASN A 57 24.65 -9.43 9.02
N GLU A 58 23.62 -8.72 8.58
CA GLU A 58 23.66 -7.80 7.42
C GLU A 58 24.25 -6.42 7.75
N GLY A 59 24.53 -6.10 9.02
CA GLY A 59 25.01 -4.79 9.45
C GLY A 59 23.97 -3.67 9.34
N LYS A 60 22.68 -4.02 9.30
CA LYS A 60 21.54 -3.09 9.25
C LYS A 60 20.97 -2.77 10.63
N LEU A 61 21.48 -3.42 11.67
CA LEU A 61 21.16 -3.22 13.09
C LEU A 61 22.41 -3.38 13.94
#